data_AF-A0A7S1U900-F1
#
_entry.id   AF-A0A7S1U900-F1
#
_cell.length_a   1.000
_cell.length_b   1.000
_cell.length_c   1.000
_cell.angle_alpha   90.00
_cell.angle_beta   90.00
_cell.angle_gamma   90.00
#
_symmetry.space_group_name_H-M   'P 1'
#
loop_
_entity.id
_entity.type
_entity.pdbx_description
1 polymer ?
#
loop_
_entity_poly.entity_id
_entity_poly.type
_entity_poly.pdbx_seq_one_letter_code
_entity_poly.pdbx_strand_id
1 'polypeptide(L)'
;PNPNPNPNPNPNPSPSPSPNPNPDDARIDVVALGNPHFSASEFGALAALCRAGAPKGAGVRIVVTTSRAVLAQAEASLPDLEAFGVELITDTCWCMLGPPVVPPAPADAAAGGGVHVMTNSAKYGHYGPGLVNRSFRFGSLDACVAAARSGRAPARSVGLMAPWLR
;
A
#
# COMPACT_ATOMS: atom_id res chain seq x y z
N PRO A 1 43.74 20.26 -37.09
CA PRO A 1 43.52 20.81 -35.74
C PRO A 1 42.02 20.85 -35.41
N ASN A 2 41.54 19.89 -34.62
CA ASN A 2 40.17 19.84 -34.11
C ASN A 2 39.97 20.92 -33.02
N PRO A 3 38.92 21.76 -33.07
CA PRO A 3 38.38 22.36 -31.88
C PRO A 3 37.23 21.49 -31.37
N ASN A 4 37.42 20.86 -30.23
CA ASN A 4 36.37 20.14 -29.50
C ASN A 4 35.56 21.19 -28.71
N PRO A 5 34.26 21.45 -28.98
CA PRO A 5 33.45 22.28 -28.12
C PRO A 5 32.77 21.38 -27.10
N ASN A 6 33.14 21.51 -25.82
CA ASN A 6 32.44 20.85 -24.72
C ASN A 6 31.51 21.86 -24.05
N PRO A 7 30.19 21.88 -24.30
CA PRO A 7 29.25 22.53 -23.42
C PRO A 7 28.67 21.45 -22.48
N ASN A 8 29.05 21.49 -21.22
CA ASN A 8 28.41 20.66 -20.20
C ASN A 8 27.24 21.47 -19.60
N PRO A 9 25.96 21.17 -19.89
CA PRO A 9 24.85 21.77 -19.16
C PRO A 9 24.59 20.95 -17.90
N ASN A 10 24.76 21.60 -16.75
CA ASN A 10 24.44 21.10 -15.42
C ASN A 10 23.13 20.27 -15.38
N PRO A 11 23.09 19.07 -14.78
CA PRO A 11 21.85 18.32 -14.63
C PRO A 11 21.00 18.92 -13.51
N ASN A 12 19.74 19.19 -13.85
CA ASN A 12 18.58 19.50 -13.03
C ASN A 12 18.70 19.13 -11.51
N PRO A 13 18.44 20.05 -10.56
CA PRO A 13 18.46 19.70 -9.14
C PRO A 13 17.27 18.80 -8.79
N SER A 14 17.55 17.68 -8.13
CA SER A 14 16.52 16.81 -7.55
C SER A 14 15.62 17.60 -6.58
N PRO A 15 14.29 17.45 -6.62
CA PRO A 15 13.43 18.16 -5.69
C PRO A 15 13.59 17.60 -4.28
N SER A 16 13.97 18.46 -3.33
CA SER A 16 13.97 18.16 -1.91
C SER A 16 12.56 17.75 -1.44
N PRO A 17 12.41 16.71 -0.60
CA PRO A 17 11.10 16.32 -0.08
C PRO A 17 10.55 17.43 0.83
N SER A 18 9.37 17.95 0.49
CA SER A 18 8.67 18.96 1.30
C SER A 18 8.24 18.36 2.65
N PRO A 19 8.38 19.09 3.77
CA PRO A 19 8.08 18.57 5.10
C PRO A 19 6.58 18.43 5.41
N ASN A 20 5.71 19.00 4.57
CA ASN A 20 4.26 18.84 4.68
C ASN A 20 3.78 17.74 3.73
N PRO A 21 3.19 16.64 4.23
CA PRO A 21 2.52 15.68 3.37
C PRO A 21 1.37 16.38 2.67
N ASN A 22 1.30 16.24 1.35
CA ASN A 22 0.18 16.76 0.56
C ASN A 22 -1.10 16.11 1.11
N PRO A 23 -2.23 16.80 1.30
CA PRO A 23 -3.47 16.17 1.79
C PRO A 23 -3.93 14.96 0.95
N ASP A 24 -3.52 14.90 -0.33
CA ASP A 24 -3.69 13.74 -1.20
C ASP A 24 -2.83 12.53 -0.81
N ASP A 25 -1.64 12.73 -0.22
CA ASP A 25 -0.76 11.66 0.29
C ASP A 25 -1.39 10.85 1.43
N ALA A 26 -2.47 11.39 2.02
CA ALA A 26 -3.24 10.72 3.04
C ALA A 26 -4.40 9.92 2.47
N ARG A 27 -4.89 10.17 1.25
CA ARG A 27 -5.97 9.38 0.64
C ARG A 27 -5.49 7.96 0.41
N ILE A 28 -6.34 6.96 0.67
CA ILE A 28 -6.06 5.54 0.39
C ILE A 28 -7.20 4.98 -0.45
N ASP A 29 -6.83 4.38 -1.59
CA ASP A 29 -7.74 3.72 -2.53
C ASP A 29 -7.75 2.20 -2.35
N VAL A 30 -6.57 1.65 -2.08
CA VAL A 30 -6.34 0.21 -2.02
C VAL A 30 -5.49 -0.11 -0.80
N VAL A 31 -5.94 -1.08 -0.03
CA VAL A 31 -5.15 -1.74 1.01
C VAL A 31 -4.68 -3.09 0.46
N ALA A 32 -3.39 -3.19 0.21
CA ALA A 32 -2.74 -4.35 -0.38
C ALA A 32 -1.99 -5.16 0.70
N LEU A 33 -2.55 -6.31 1.08
CA LEU A 33 -2.02 -7.13 2.16
C LEU A 33 -1.39 -8.42 1.65
N GLY A 34 -0.37 -8.88 2.37
CA GLY A 34 0.30 -10.16 2.15
C GLY A 34 1.11 -10.16 0.87
N ASN A 35 2.43 -10.21 0.96
CA ASN A 35 3.30 -10.32 -0.21
C ASN A 35 4.54 -11.18 0.13
N PRO A 36 4.71 -12.37 -0.48
CA PRO A 36 3.76 -13.02 -1.40
C PRO A 36 2.61 -13.75 -0.71
N HIS A 37 2.71 -14.04 0.59
CA HIS A 37 1.71 -14.85 1.28
C HIS A 37 1.38 -14.30 2.66
N PHE A 38 0.13 -13.87 2.83
CA PHE A 38 -0.47 -13.65 4.14
C PHE A 38 -0.57 -14.98 4.89
N SER A 39 -0.18 -15.00 6.16
CA SER A 39 -0.17 -16.18 7.01
C SER A 39 -1.53 -16.45 7.69
N ALA A 40 -1.72 -17.67 8.21
CA ALA A 40 -2.95 -18.04 8.93
C ALA A 40 -3.16 -17.21 10.20
N SER A 41 -2.08 -16.88 10.92
CA SER A 41 -2.15 -16.00 12.09
C SER A 41 -2.51 -14.56 11.73
N GLU A 42 -1.99 -14.05 10.61
CA GLU A 42 -2.39 -12.73 10.09
C GLU A 42 -3.86 -12.71 9.67
N PHE A 43 -4.41 -13.80 9.11
CA PHE A 43 -5.85 -13.91 8.86
C PHE A 43 -6.68 -13.80 10.14
N GLY A 44 -6.28 -14.51 11.20
CA GLY A 44 -6.94 -14.41 12.50
C GLY A 44 -6.89 -12.99 13.08
N ALA A 45 -5.73 -12.32 12.97
CA ALA A 45 -5.56 -10.94 13.39
C ALA A 45 -6.41 -9.96 12.56
N LEU A 46 -6.45 -10.13 11.24
CA LEU A 46 -7.26 -9.30 10.35
C LEU A 46 -8.76 -9.47 10.66
N ALA A 47 -9.24 -10.71 10.81
CA ALA A 47 -10.63 -10.98 11.15
C ALA A 47 -11.03 -10.33 12.50
N ALA A 48 -10.16 -10.40 13.51
CA ALA A 48 -10.39 -9.73 14.78
C ALA A 48 -10.51 -8.21 14.64
N LEU A 49 -9.65 -7.59 13.82
CA LEU A 49 -9.71 -6.15 13.54
C LEU A 49 -10.96 -5.78 12.73
N CYS A 50 -11.37 -6.61 11.76
CA CYS A 50 -12.57 -6.43 10.96
C CYS A 50 -13.83 -6.43 11.83
N ARG A 51 -13.96 -7.39 12.77
CA ARG A 51 -15.05 -7.43 13.77
C ARG A 51 -15.04 -6.22 14.69
N ALA A 52 -13.85 -5.74 15.06
CA ALA A 52 -13.68 -4.67 16.03
C ALA A 52 -13.80 -3.29 15.38
N GLY A 53 -15.00 -2.73 15.28
CA GLY A 53 -15.22 -1.32 14.93
C GLY A 53 -16.15 -1.10 13.74
N ALA A 54 -15.99 0.04 13.07
CA ALA A 54 -16.88 0.44 11.97
C ALA A 54 -16.70 -0.44 10.71
N PRO A 55 -17.72 -0.54 9.85
CA PRO A 55 -17.57 -1.17 8.53
C PRO A 55 -16.50 -0.49 7.67
N LYS A 56 -16.05 -1.20 6.62
CA LYS A 56 -15.15 -0.66 5.60
C LYS A 56 -15.79 0.53 4.88
N GLY A 57 -14.99 1.52 4.50
CA GLY A 57 -15.43 2.61 3.63
C GLY A 57 -15.76 2.10 2.23
N ALA A 58 -16.79 2.66 1.60
CA ALA A 58 -17.23 2.24 0.27
C ALA A 58 -16.17 2.50 -0.83
N GLY A 59 -15.32 3.52 -0.64
CA GLY A 59 -14.32 3.94 -1.62
C GLY A 59 -12.97 3.23 -1.54
N VAL A 60 -12.78 2.27 -0.62
CA VAL A 60 -11.49 1.60 -0.41
C VAL A 60 -11.62 0.11 -0.70
N ARG A 61 -10.74 -0.44 -1.55
CA ARG A 61 -10.60 -1.89 -1.70
C ARG A 61 -9.59 -2.42 -0.72
N ILE A 62 -9.82 -3.62 -0.18
CA ILE A 62 -8.85 -4.33 0.65
C ILE A 62 -8.68 -5.72 0.09
N VAL A 63 -7.46 -6.03 -0.33
CA VAL A 63 -7.12 -7.23 -1.09
C VAL A 63 -5.98 -7.94 -0.37
N VAL A 64 -6.12 -9.25 -0.17
CA VAL A 64 -5.12 -10.12 0.45
C VAL A 64 -4.62 -11.11 -0.60
N THR A 65 -3.29 -11.21 -0.77
CA THR A 65 -2.71 -12.33 -1.51
C THR A 65 -2.19 -13.42 -0.57
N THR A 66 -2.53 -14.68 -0.86
CA THR A 66 -2.15 -15.84 -0.04
C THR A 66 -1.97 -17.11 -0.88
N SER A 67 -1.68 -18.25 -0.25
CA SER A 67 -1.69 -19.57 -0.90
C SER A 67 -2.96 -20.33 -0.55
N ARG A 68 -3.37 -21.29 -1.40
CA ARG A 68 -4.52 -22.17 -1.10
C ARG A 68 -4.34 -22.95 0.20
N ALA A 69 -3.11 -23.37 0.50
CA ALA A 69 -2.80 -24.10 1.73
C ALA A 69 -3.03 -23.26 2.99
N VAL A 70 -2.65 -21.98 2.96
CA VAL A 70 -2.90 -21.07 4.08
C VAL A 70 -4.37 -20.68 4.17
N LEU A 71 -5.03 -20.49 3.02
CA LEU A 71 -6.46 -20.18 2.99
C LEU A 71 -7.29 -21.29 3.68
N ALA A 72 -6.96 -22.56 3.45
CA ALA A 72 -7.58 -23.69 4.14
C ALA A 72 -7.34 -23.68 5.66
N GLN A 73 -6.20 -23.17 6.12
CA GLN A 73 -5.91 -23.01 7.56
C GLN A 73 -6.67 -21.83 8.18
N ALA A 74 -7.17 -20.90 7.36
CA ALA A 74 -7.81 -19.66 7.78
C ALA A 74 -9.35 -19.70 7.65
N GLU A 75 -9.96 -20.87 7.40
CA GLU A 75 -11.41 -21.03 7.18
C GLU A 75 -12.28 -20.34 8.25
N ALA A 76 -11.89 -20.45 9.53
CA ALA A 76 -12.61 -19.83 10.64
C ALA A 76 -12.61 -18.28 10.60
N SER A 77 -11.69 -17.67 9.86
CA SER A 77 -11.60 -16.21 9.71
C SER A 77 -12.43 -15.69 8.54
N LEU A 78 -12.75 -16.53 7.55
CA LEU A 78 -13.34 -16.09 6.27
C LEU A 78 -14.68 -15.37 6.41
N PRO A 79 -15.64 -15.78 7.27
CA PRO A 79 -16.92 -15.10 7.38
C PRO A 79 -16.80 -13.62 7.77
N ASP A 80 -15.90 -13.30 8.70
CA ASP A 80 -15.67 -11.92 9.15
C ASP A 80 -14.99 -11.08 8.07
N LEU A 81 -14.10 -11.70 7.30
CA LEU A 81 -13.37 -11.05 6.21
C LEU A 81 -14.30 -10.75 5.04
N GLU A 82 -15.16 -11.71 4.68
CA GLU A 82 -16.19 -11.54 3.66
C GLU A 82 -17.19 -10.44 4.06
N ALA A 83 -17.68 -10.48 5.30
CA ALA A 83 -18.60 -9.47 5.82
C ALA A 83 -17.99 -8.05 5.83
N PHE A 84 -16.68 -7.93 6.05
CA PHE A 84 -15.97 -6.65 5.97
C PHE A 84 -15.70 -6.20 4.52
N GLY A 85 -15.79 -7.10 3.54
CA GLY A 85 -15.51 -6.84 2.13
C GLY A 85 -14.03 -7.00 1.78
N VAL A 86 -13.34 -7.98 2.37
CA VAL A 86 -11.98 -8.37 1.99
C VAL A 86 -12.00 -9.28 0.78
N GLU A 87 -11.20 -8.92 -0.22
CA GLU A 87 -11.03 -9.69 -1.44
C GLU A 87 -9.79 -10.59 -1.32
N LEU A 88 -9.92 -11.87 -1.65
CA LEU A 88 -8.84 -12.86 -1.53
C LEU A 88 -8.36 -13.28 -2.92
N ILE A 89 -7.05 -13.26 -3.12
CA ILE A 89 -6.39 -13.75 -4.33
C ILE A 89 -5.37 -14.81 -3.93
N THR A 90 -5.46 -16.00 -4.53
CA THR A 90 -4.51 -17.08 -4.25
C THR A 90 -3.45 -17.23 -5.33
N ASP A 91 -2.32 -17.83 -4.96
CA ASP A 91 -1.27 -18.31 -5.87
C ASP A 91 -0.65 -17.22 -6.76
N THR A 92 -0.78 -15.96 -6.34
CA THR A 92 -0.27 -14.78 -7.05
C THR A 92 0.37 -13.83 -6.05
N CYS A 93 1.43 -13.15 -6.49
CA CYS A 93 2.14 -12.14 -5.71
C CYS A 93 1.75 -10.75 -6.21
N TRP A 94 1.74 -9.75 -5.32
CA TRP A 94 1.46 -8.36 -5.69
C TRP A 94 2.35 -7.80 -6.82
N CYS A 95 3.58 -8.29 -7.00
CA CYS A 95 4.41 -7.88 -8.14
C CYS A 95 3.87 -8.32 -9.50
N MET A 96 2.96 -9.30 -9.54
CA MET A 96 2.35 -9.83 -10.76
C MET A 96 0.95 -9.24 -11.01
N LEU A 97 0.42 -8.48 -10.05
CA LEU A 97 -0.92 -7.91 -10.14
C LEU A 97 -0.88 -6.51 -10.75
N GLY A 98 -1.56 -6.37 -11.89
CA GLY A 98 -1.84 -5.09 -12.53
C GLY A 98 -3.34 -4.75 -12.51
N PRO A 99 -3.81 -3.88 -13.41
CA PRO A 99 -5.24 -3.66 -13.62
C PRO A 99 -5.98 -4.99 -13.92
N PRO A 100 -7.20 -5.21 -13.39
CA PRO A 100 -8.03 -4.26 -12.62
C PRO A 100 -7.86 -4.35 -11.09
N VAL A 101 -6.94 -5.18 -10.57
CA VAL A 101 -6.75 -5.35 -9.11
C VAL A 101 -6.11 -4.11 -8.52
N VAL A 102 -5.05 -3.61 -9.17
CA VAL A 102 -4.58 -2.24 -8.96
C VAL A 102 -5.37 -1.34 -9.90
N PRO A 103 -6.25 -0.45 -9.39
CA PRO A 103 -7.07 0.40 -10.25
C PRO A 103 -6.23 1.16 -11.27
N PRO A 104 -6.70 1.29 -12.53
CA PRO A 104 -5.99 2.04 -13.56
C PRO A 104 -5.80 3.49 -13.10
N ALA A 105 -4.67 4.07 -13.47
CA ALA A 105 -4.46 5.50 -13.25
C ALA A 105 -5.42 6.27 -14.17
N PRO A 106 -5.94 7.43 -13.73
CA PRO A 106 -6.51 8.40 -14.64
C PRO A 106 -5.53 8.71 -15.79
N ALA A 107 -6.06 8.91 -17.00
CA ALA A 107 -5.24 9.10 -18.21
C ALA A 107 -4.33 10.34 -18.16
N ASP A 108 -4.66 11.29 -17.29
CA ASP A 108 -3.96 12.56 -17.04
C ASP A 108 -3.15 12.55 -15.73
N ALA A 109 -3.05 11.40 -15.05
CA ALA A 109 -2.37 11.34 -13.77
C ALA A 109 -0.86 11.58 -13.90
N ALA A 110 -0.35 12.51 -13.08
CA ALA A 110 1.08 12.71 -12.87
C ALA A 110 1.75 11.44 -12.27
N ALA A 111 3.08 11.47 -12.14
CA ALA A 111 3.84 10.40 -11.49
C ALA A 111 3.19 10.00 -10.14
N GLY A 112 2.93 8.70 -9.95
CA GLY A 112 2.13 8.19 -8.83
C GLY A 112 0.67 7.84 -9.17
N GLY A 113 0.22 8.10 -10.41
CA GLY A 113 -0.96 7.48 -11.02
C GLY A 113 -2.32 7.76 -10.33
N GLY A 114 -2.40 8.75 -9.43
CA GLY A 114 -3.60 9.17 -8.72
C GLY A 114 -4.18 8.17 -7.70
N VAL A 115 -3.77 6.90 -7.76
CA VAL A 115 -4.22 5.83 -6.88
C VAL A 115 -3.17 5.57 -5.79
N HIS A 116 -3.63 5.57 -4.54
CA HIS A 116 -2.80 5.46 -3.36
C HIS A 116 -3.00 4.09 -2.70
N VAL A 117 -1.90 3.34 -2.62
CA VAL A 117 -1.87 1.99 -2.06
C VAL A 117 -1.29 2.03 -0.65
N MET A 118 -1.97 1.45 0.33
CA MET A 118 -1.41 1.15 1.64
C MET A 118 -1.09 -0.33 1.75
N THR A 119 0.05 -0.71 2.33
CA THR A 119 0.44 -2.12 2.47
C THR A 119 1.11 -2.41 3.79
N ASN A 120 0.91 -3.62 4.31
CA ASN A 120 1.65 -4.17 5.46
C ASN A 120 2.92 -4.92 5.05
N SER A 121 3.27 -4.95 3.76
CA SER A 121 4.51 -5.56 3.27
C SER A 121 5.57 -4.50 3.00
N ALA A 122 6.67 -4.53 3.76
CA ALA A 122 7.82 -3.68 3.49
C ALA A 122 8.41 -3.95 2.10
N LYS A 123 8.39 -5.22 1.67
CA LYS A 123 8.84 -5.63 0.34
C LYS A 123 8.00 -4.96 -0.74
N TYR A 124 6.66 -5.02 -0.64
CA TYR A 124 5.80 -4.39 -1.64
C TYR A 124 5.91 -2.86 -1.61
N GLY A 125 5.95 -2.27 -0.42
CA GLY A 125 6.10 -0.83 -0.26
C GLY A 125 7.39 -0.29 -0.90
N HIS A 126 8.46 -1.09 -0.94
CA HIS A 126 9.72 -0.73 -1.55
C HIS A 126 9.69 -0.82 -3.10
N TYR A 127 9.31 -1.97 -3.66
CA TYR A 127 9.38 -2.16 -5.12
C TYR A 127 8.11 -1.72 -5.88
N GLY A 128 6.96 -1.69 -5.20
CA GLY A 128 5.64 -1.45 -5.78
C GLY A 128 5.50 -0.16 -6.58
N PRO A 129 6.00 0.99 -6.08
CA PRO A 129 5.97 2.25 -6.83
C PRO A 129 6.55 2.13 -8.24
N GLY A 130 7.69 1.43 -8.37
CA GLY A 130 8.38 1.24 -9.64
C GLY A 130 7.70 0.25 -10.58
N LEU A 131 6.84 -0.64 -10.08
CA LEU A 131 6.14 -1.64 -10.90
C LEU A 131 4.82 -1.13 -11.48
N VAL A 132 4.03 -0.43 -10.68
CA VAL A 132 2.64 -0.07 -11.06
C VAL A 132 2.44 1.43 -11.27
N ASN A 133 3.46 2.27 -11.08
CA ASN A 133 3.37 3.74 -11.12
C ASN A 133 2.24 4.26 -10.22
N ARG A 134 2.27 3.88 -8.93
CA ARG A 134 1.32 4.28 -7.88
C ARG A 134 2.05 4.81 -6.66
N SER A 135 1.37 5.65 -5.88
CA SER A 135 1.85 6.07 -4.57
C SER A 135 1.66 4.94 -3.55
N PHE A 136 2.68 4.68 -2.74
CA PHE A 136 2.64 3.65 -1.70
C PHE A 136 2.84 4.23 -0.30
N ARG A 137 2.13 3.65 0.65
CA ARG A 137 2.35 3.85 2.07
C ARG A 137 2.50 2.50 2.78
N PHE A 138 3.56 2.36 3.55
CA PHE A 138 3.73 1.23 4.44
C PHE A 138 3.10 1.51 5.81
N GLY A 139 2.46 0.51 6.42
CA GLY A 139 1.91 0.60 7.77
C GLY A 139 1.64 -0.77 8.40
N SER A 140 1.28 -0.77 9.68
CA SER A 140 0.87 -1.99 10.38
C SER A 140 -0.49 -2.51 9.89
N LEU A 141 -0.86 -3.72 10.28
CA LEU A 141 -2.14 -4.32 9.91
C LEU A 141 -3.34 -3.52 10.45
N ASP A 142 -3.26 -3.06 11.70
CA ASP A 142 -4.28 -2.19 12.30
C ASP A 142 -4.41 -0.85 11.57
N ALA A 143 -3.30 -0.24 11.18
CA ALA A 143 -3.27 0.99 10.41
C ALA A 143 -3.87 0.79 9.01
N CYS A 144 -3.63 -0.36 8.38
CA CYS A 144 -4.24 -0.74 7.11
C CYS A 144 -5.77 -0.89 7.24
N VAL A 145 -6.26 -1.54 8.30
CA VAL A 145 -7.71 -1.68 8.55
C VAL A 145 -8.35 -0.32 8.88
N ALA A 146 -7.67 0.52 9.66
CA ALA A 146 -8.13 1.88 9.94
C ALA A 146 -8.25 2.71 8.65
N ALA A 147 -7.29 2.59 7.74
CA ALA A 147 -7.34 3.23 6.43
C ALA A 147 -8.46 2.65 5.54
N ALA A 148 -8.70 1.34 5.58
CA ALA A 148 -9.81 0.71 4.87
C ALA A 148 -11.18 1.25 5.32
N ARG A 149 -11.30 1.66 6.59
CA ARG A 149 -12.52 2.29 7.13
C ARG A 149 -12.65 3.76 6.72
N SER A 150 -11.59 4.53 6.88
CA SER A 150 -11.63 5.99 6.75
C SER A 150 -11.38 6.51 5.32
N GLY A 151 -10.81 5.69 4.44
CA GLY A 151 -10.26 6.15 3.17
C GLY A 151 -9.00 7.01 3.32
N ARG A 152 -8.41 7.04 4.52
CA ARG A 152 -7.23 7.85 4.81
C ARG A 152 -6.20 7.09 5.62
N ALA A 153 -4.94 7.25 5.24
CA ALA A 153 -3.81 6.83 6.01
C ALA A 153 -3.84 7.48 7.40
N PRO A 154 -3.54 6.73 8.47
CA PRO A 154 -3.37 7.34 9.78
C PRO A 154 -2.29 8.42 9.74
N ALA A 155 -2.49 9.46 10.56
CA ALA A 155 -1.51 10.53 10.70
C ALA A 155 -0.15 9.92 11.00
N ARG A 156 0.87 10.32 10.24
CA ARG A 156 2.23 9.88 10.50
C ARG A 156 2.58 10.41 11.88
N SER A 157 2.80 9.53 12.85
CA SER A 157 3.43 9.93 14.10
C SER A 157 4.80 10.48 13.71
N VAL A 158 4.92 11.81 13.66
CA VAL A 158 6.22 12.48 13.58
C VAL A 158 6.93 12.06 14.85
N GLY A 159 7.81 11.06 14.72
CA GLY A 159 8.46 10.47 15.87
C GLY A 159 9.18 11.57 16.65
N LEU A 160 8.85 11.70 17.93
CA LEU A 160 9.90 11.93 18.91
C LEU A 160 11.01 10.95 18.56
N MET A 161 12.14 11.44 18.06
CA MET A 161 13.29 10.60 17.77
C MET A 161 13.61 9.79 19.02
N ALA A 162 13.84 8.48 18.85
CA ALA A 162 14.31 7.65 19.94
C ALA A 162 15.59 8.29 20.52
N PRO A 163 15.75 8.38 21.85
CA PRO A 163 16.87 9.09 22.50
C PRO A 163 18.27 8.63 22.08
N TRP A 164 18.36 7.45 21.49
CA TRP A 164 19.59 6.73 21.14
C TRP A 164 20.14 7.06 19.74
N LEU A 165 19.48 7.94 18.99
CA LEU A 165 19.99 8.52 17.73
C LEU A 165 20.52 9.96 17.97
N ARG A 166 21.46 10.10 18.91
CA ARG A 166 22.28 11.32 19.10
C ARG A 166 23.74 10.93 19.23
#